data_AF-A0AA88PXW6-F1
#
_entry.id   AF-A0AA88PXW6-F1
#
_cell.length_a   1.000
_cell.length_b   1.000
_cell.length_c   1.000
_cell.angle_alpha   90.00
_cell.angle_beta   90.00
_cell.angle_gamma   90.00
#
_symmetry.space_group_name_H-M   'P 1'
#
loop_
_entity.id
_entity.type
_entity.pdbx_description
1 polymer ?
#
loop_
_entity_poly.entity_id
_entity_poly.type
_entity_poly.pdbx_seq_one_letter_code
_entity_poly.pdbx_strand_id
1 'polypeptide(L)'
;MFCIQGQCMRKPLPCVLLLLIVGAVTGQRSVSSRKDCSKNEYYLNGGNNRNDGNNGSGICCDKCAPGYKLTRKCFDDVPSQCERCSEGTYLDKMNYFPNCFRCERCTKRNAVVISPCTPQNNTVCGCQPGYRKKFYDSISWECLPFKKTLSIL
;
A
#
# COMPACT_ATOMS: atom_id res chain seq x y z
N MET A 1 -20.26 43.80 1.70
CA MET A 1 -19.16 43.12 2.40
C MET A 1 -19.34 43.43 3.88
N PHE A 2 -19.52 42.44 4.75
CA PHE A 2 -19.63 42.67 6.20
C PHE A 2 -18.76 41.65 6.91
N CYS A 3 -17.74 42.13 7.60
CA CYS A 3 -16.89 41.36 8.49
C CYS A 3 -17.27 41.73 9.92
N ILE A 4 -17.60 40.73 10.73
CA ILE A 4 -17.66 40.85 12.19
C ILE A 4 -17.06 39.54 12.74
N GLN A 5 -16.02 39.69 13.57
CA GLN A 5 -15.25 38.62 14.22
C GLN A 5 -14.43 37.67 13.32
N GLY A 6 -13.54 38.24 12.50
CA GLY A 6 -12.27 37.58 12.13
C GLY A 6 -12.31 36.38 11.17
N GLN A 7 -13.47 35.99 10.64
CA GLN A 7 -13.57 34.91 9.65
C GLN A 7 -14.31 35.45 8.41
N CYS A 8 -13.61 35.57 7.28
CA CYS A 8 -14.18 36.06 6.02
C CYS A 8 -14.89 34.90 5.29
N MET A 9 -16.16 34.67 5.59
CA MET A 9 -16.99 33.71 4.85
C MET A 9 -17.62 34.42 3.63
N ARG A 10 -17.27 33.96 2.42
CA ARG A 10 -17.93 34.42 1.18
C ARG A 10 -19.40 34.01 1.23
N LYS A 11 -20.31 35.00 1.24
CA LYS A 11 -21.77 34.78 1.17
C LYS A 11 -22.13 33.91 -0.04
N PRO A 12 -22.97 32.87 0.09
CA PRO A 12 -23.62 32.28 -1.07
C PRO A 12 -24.91 33.07 -1.37
N LEU A 13 -25.08 33.50 -2.63
CA LEU A 13 -26.38 33.89 -3.15
C LEU A 13 -27.16 32.61 -3.49
N PRO A 14 -28.49 32.55 -3.28
CA PRO A 14 -29.24 31.31 -3.38
C PRO A 14 -29.78 31.15 -4.79
N CYS A 15 -29.14 30.32 -5.61
CA CYS A 15 -29.76 29.74 -6.81
C CYS A 15 -28.84 28.64 -7.33
N VAL A 16 -29.47 27.61 -7.91
CA VAL A 16 -28.85 26.45 -8.58
C VAL A 16 -28.54 25.27 -7.64
N LEU A 17 -29.62 24.57 -7.32
CA LEU A 17 -29.71 23.12 -7.29
C LEU A 17 -28.90 22.50 -8.44
N LEU A 18 -27.67 22.03 -8.23
CA LEU A 18 -27.01 21.05 -9.10
C LEU A 18 -25.85 20.32 -8.37
N LEU A 19 -25.99 19.00 -8.29
CA LEU A 19 -24.97 17.95 -8.18
C LEU A 19 -24.44 17.52 -6.79
N LEU A 20 -24.75 16.24 -6.54
CA LEU A 20 -24.29 15.32 -5.50
C LEU A 20 -22.78 15.04 -5.55
N ILE A 21 -21.93 15.99 -5.20
CA ILE A 21 -20.48 15.74 -5.02
C ILE A 21 -19.87 16.68 -3.98
N VAL A 22 -20.34 16.65 -2.73
CA VAL A 22 -19.40 16.95 -1.65
C VAL A 22 -18.47 15.73 -1.57
N GLY A 23 -17.48 15.67 -2.47
CA GLY A 23 -16.32 14.83 -2.25
C GLY A 23 -15.78 15.23 -0.89
N ALA A 24 -15.71 14.27 0.03
CA ALA A 24 -15.15 14.51 1.36
C ALA A 24 -13.81 15.22 1.17
N VAL A 25 -13.71 16.46 1.66
CA VAL A 25 -12.42 17.14 1.74
C VAL A 25 -11.65 16.37 2.82
N THR A 26 -10.86 15.37 2.43
CA THR A 26 -9.98 14.65 3.33
C THR A 26 -8.79 15.58 3.64
N GLY A 27 -9.04 16.60 4.46
CA GLY A 27 -8.00 17.47 4.98
C GLY A 27 -7.11 16.69 5.94
N GLN A 28 -5.79 16.86 5.82
CA GLN A 28 -4.82 16.21 6.69
C GLN A 28 -5.02 16.71 8.13
N ARG A 29 -5.26 15.79 9.07
CA ARG A 29 -5.52 16.11 10.48
C ARG A 29 -4.22 16.08 11.27
N SER A 30 -3.91 17.16 11.97
CA SER A 30 -2.86 17.16 13.01
C SER A 30 -3.26 16.21 14.13
N VAL A 31 -2.38 15.27 14.46
CA VAL A 31 -2.59 14.25 15.49
C VAL A 31 -1.51 14.31 16.56
N SER A 32 -1.84 13.85 17.75
CA SER A 32 -0.94 13.85 18.91
C SER A 32 -0.09 12.57 18.97
N SER A 33 -0.52 11.49 18.32
CA SER A 33 0.20 10.22 18.31
C SER A 33 -0.03 9.40 17.04
N ARG A 34 0.92 8.51 16.74
CA ARG A 34 0.79 7.50 15.68
C ARG A 34 -0.46 6.61 15.83
N LYS A 35 -0.94 6.39 17.05
CA LYS A 35 -2.13 5.56 17.31
C LYS A 35 -3.43 6.21 16.83
N ASP A 36 -3.41 7.52 16.63
CA ASP A 36 -4.57 8.28 16.17
C ASP A 36 -4.76 8.15 14.65
N CYS A 37 -3.75 7.65 13.93
CA CYS A 37 -3.84 7.36 12.52
C CYS A 37 -4.60 6.06 12.24
N SER A 38 -5.38 6.08 11.19
CA SER A 38 -6.10 4.93 10.66
C SER A 38 -5.14 3.85 10.16
N LYS A 39 -5.66 2.62 10.04
CA LYS A 39 -4.88 1.46 9.55
C LYS A 39 -4.20 1.72 8.19
N ASN A 40 -4.86 2.47 7.30
CA ASN A 40 -4.37 2.79 5.96
C ASN A 40 -3.51 4.06 5.91
N GLU A 41 -3.18 4.63 7.06
CA GLU A 41 -2.33 5.81 7.15
C GLU A 41 -0.97 5.46 7.77
N TYR A 42 0.01 6.31 7.52
CA TYR A 42 1.29 6.31 8.22
C TYR A 42 1.53 7.67 8.87
N TYR A 43 2.19 7.65 10.02
CA TYR A 43 2.44 8.83 10.83
C TYR A 43 3.76 9.50 10.47
N LEU A 44 3.73 10.81 10.22
CA LEU A 44 4.91 11.65 10.04
C LEU A 44 5.10 12.59 11.25
N ASN A 45 6.28 12.49 11.87
CA ASN A 45 6.70 13.35 12.98
C ASN A 45 7.03 14.77 12.52
N GLY A 46 6.68 15.76 13.35
CA GLY A 46 7.10 17.16 13.19
C GLY A 46 6.32 17.93 12.13
N GLY A 47 5.17 17.40 11.70
CA GLY A 47 4.38 18.00 10.64
C GLY A 47 5.15 18.20 9.33
N ASN A 48 4.51 18.93 8.44
CA ASN A 48 5.03 19.40 7.15
C ASN A 48 5.63 20.81 7.26
N ASN A 49 5.26 21.61 8.25
CA ASN A 49 5.69 23.00 8.33
C ASN A 49 7.16 23.15 8.78
N ARG A 50 8.00 23.72 7.90
CA ARG A 50 9.39 24.12 8.24
C ARG A 50 9.48 25.23 9.31
N ASN A 51 8.35 25.87 9.62
CA ASN A 51 8.26 26.99 10.55
C ASN A 51 7.48 26.65 11.84
N ASP A 52 7.03 25.41 12.00
CA ASP A 52 6.28 25.03 13.20
C ASP A 52 7.29 24.71 14.31
N GLY A 53 7.31 25.56 15.34
CA GLY A 53 8.15 25.42 16.51
C GLY A 53 7.74 24.18 17.30
N ASN A 54 8.24 23.02 16.86
CA ASN A 54 8.34 21.73 17.55
C ASN A 54 7.35 21.54 18.72
N ASN A 55 6.04 21.54 18.43
CA ASN A 55 5.01 21.36 19.44
C ASN A 55 4.56 19.89 19.58
N GLY A 56 5.44 18.94 19.20
CA GLY A 56 5.22 17.51 19.40
C GLY A 56 4.09 16.86 18.60
N SER A 57 3.42 17.59 17.70
CA SER A 57 2.35 17.09 16.84
C SER A 57 2.88 16.48 15.55
N GLY A 58 2.16 15.50 15.01
CA GLY A 58 2.44 14.90 13.70
C GLY A 58 1.20 14.87 12.82
N ILE A 59 1.35 14.34 11.61
CA ILE A 59 0.24 14.22 10.64
C ILE A 59 0.08 12.76 10.21
N CYS A 60 -1.15 12.40 9.85
CA CYS A 60 -1.45 11.12 9.22
C CYS A 60 -1.51 11.29 7.70
N CYS A 61 -0.71 10.51 6.99
CA CYS A 61 -0.70 10.47 5.53
C CYS A 61 -1.28 9.15 5.04
N ASP A 62 -2.01 9.19 3.94
CA ASP A 62 -2.46 7.97 3.26
C ASP A 62 -1.29 7.11 2.78
N LYS A 63 -1.39 5.81 3.00
CA LYS A 63 -0.51 4.80 2.39
C LYS A 63 -0.83 4.62 0.91
N CYS A 64 0.16 4.15 0.18
CA CYS A 64 -0.01 3.66 -1.19
C CYS A 64 -0.73 2.31 -1.20
N ALA A 65 -1.63 2.15 -2.16
CA ALA A 65 -2.34 0.90 -2.41
C ALA A 65 -1.38 -0.24 -2.83
N PRO A 66 -1.80 -1.52 -2.70
CA PRO A 66 -1.08 -2.64 -3.29
C PRO A 66 -0.72 -2.40 -4.76
N GLY A 67 0.51 -2.72 -5.12
CA GLY A 67 1.11 -2.48 -6.42
C GLY A 67 1.57 -1.06 -6.69
N TYR A 68 1.64 -0.21 -5.66
CA TYR A 68 2.22 1.12 -5.75
C TYR A 68 3.23 1.36 -4.63
N LYS A 69 4.39 1.93 -4.98
CA LYS A 69 5.43 2.42 -4.05
C LYS A 69 5.22 3.91 -3.77
N LEU A 70 5.68 4.37 -2.61
CA LEU A 70 5.67 5.79 -2.24
C LEU A 70 6.85 6.50 -2.92
N THR A 71 6.58 7.54 -3.70
CA THR A 71 7.61 8.37 -4.33
C THR A 71 7.79 9.72 -3.64
N ARG A 72 6.70 10.29 -3.10
CA ARG A 72 6.76 11.49 -2.25
C ARG A 72 5.80 11.36 -1.08
N LYS A 73 6.29 11.73 0.10
CA LYS A 73 5.46 11.82 1.30
C LYS A 73 4.42 12.93 1.15
N CYS A 74 3.29 12.79 1.86
CA CYS A 74 2.33 13.88 1.98
C CYS A 74 2.94 15.12 2.67
N PHE A 75 2.45 16.29 2.31
CA PHE A 75 2.88 17.59 2.84
C PHE A 75 1.77 18.63 2.64
N ASP A 76 1.48 19.45 3.64
CA ASP A 76 0.34 20.38 3.72
C ASP A 76 -0.99 19.79 3.22
N ASP A 77 -1.54 20.30 2.13
CA ASP A 77 -2.76 19.75 1.51
C ASP A 77 -2.44 18.77 0.36
N VAL A 78 -1.15 18.47 0.15
CA VAL A 78 -0.67 17.57 -0.91
C VAL A 78 -0.65 16.13 -0.39
N PRO A 79 -1.42 15.21 -1.00
CA PRO A 79 -1.44 13.81 -0.60
C PRO A 79 -0.13 13.09 -0.94
N SER A 80 0.06 11.90 -0.35
CA SER A 80 1.15 10.99 -0.71
C SER A 80 1.15 10.72 -2.22
N GLN A 81 2.31 10.81 -2.86
CA GLN A 81 2.45 10.44 -4.27
C GLN A 81 2.91 8.99 -4.37
N CYS A 82 2.17 8.22 -5.14
CA CYS A 82 2.37 6.79 -5.33
C CYS A 82 2.61 6.47 -6.80
N GLU A 83 3.51 5.56 -7.09
CA GLU A 83 3.85 5.12 -8.45
C GLU A 83 3.68 3.61 -8.56
N ARG A 84 3.12 3.14 -9.67
CA ARG A 84 2.89 1.72 -9.91
C ARG A 84 4.22 0.95 -9.92
N CYS A 85 4.25 -0.24 -9.33
CA CYS A 85 5.40 -1.13 -9.43
C CYS A 85 5.67 -1.50 -10.90
N SER A 86 6.94 -1.48 -11.27
CA SER A 86 7.40 -1.89 -12.60
C SER A 86 7.22 -3.40 -12.80
N GLU A 87 7.24 -3.83 -14.06
CA GLU A 87 7.16 -5.25 -14.40
C GLU A 87 8.23 -6.09 -13.67
N GLY A 88 7.83 -7.25 -13.16
CA GLY A 88 8.69 -8.11 -12.35
C GLY A 88 8.86 -7.67 -10.89
N THR A 89 8.11 -6.66 -10.43
CA THR A 89 8.09 -6.23 -9.03
C THR A 89 6.68 -6.08 -8.48
N TYR A 90 6.51 -6.23 -7.16
CA TYR A 90 5.21 -6.21 -6.51
C TYR A 90 5.22 -5.60 -5.10
N LEU A 91 4.05 -5.18 -4.63
CA LEU A 91 3.73 -4.84 -3.23
C LEU A 91 2.30 -5.30 -2.94
N ASP A 92 2.11 -6.19 -1.97
CA ASP A 92 0.84 -6.88 -1.72
C ASP A 92 -0.04 -6.21 -0.65
N LYS A 93 0.46 -5.15 -0.02
CA LYS A 93 -0.20 -4.47 1.10
C LYS A 93 -0.21 -2.97 0.93
N MET A 94 -1.15 -2.33 1.64
CA MET A 94 -1.11 -0.89 1.90
C MET A 94 0.22 -0.54 2.55
N ASN A 95 0.99 0.35 1.93
CA ASN A 95 2.39 0.57 2.30
C ASN A 95 2.84 2.03 2.15
N TYR A 96 3.99 2.34 2.71
CA TYR A 96 4.70 3.61 2.52
C TYR A 96 6.15 3.36 2.10
N PHE A 97 6.40 2.22 1.45
CA PHE A 97 7.75 1.80 1.06
C PHE A 97 8.20 2.52 -0.21
N PRO A 98 9.49 2.92 -0.29
CA PRO A 98 10.01 3.61 -1.47
C PRO A 98 10.29 2.67 -2.65
N ASN A 99 10.29 1.35 -2.42
CA ASN A 99 10.66 0.34 -3.41
C ASN A 99 9.65 -0.82 -3.42
N CYS A 100 9.46 -1.40 -4.59
CA CYS A 100 8.71 -2.65 -4.75
C CYS A 100 9.63 -3.87 -4.56
N PHE A 101 9.08 -5.00 -4.12
CA PHE A 101 9.81 -6.25 -4.00
C PHE A 101 9.96 -6.91 -5.35
N ARG A 102 11.10 -7.59 -5.59
CA ARG A 102 11.28 -8.40 -6.80
C ARG A 102 10.39 -9.64 -6.72
N CYS A 103 9.74 -9.98 -7.82
CA CYS A 103 8.95 -11.20 -7.90
C CYS A 103 9.83 -12.44 -7.84
N GLU A 104 9.32 -13.47 -7.14
CA GLU A 104 9.95 -14.78 -7.05
C GLU A 104 10.02 -15.43 -8.45
N ARG A 105 11.11 -16.16 -8.69
CA ARG A 105 11.27 -16.98 -9.89
C ARG A 105 11.23 -18.44 -9.49
N CYS A 106 10.46 -19.25 -10.19
CA CYS A 106 10.32 -20.67 -9.92
C CYS A 106 11.51 -21.46 -10.51
N THR A 107 12.70 -21.29 -9.92
CA THR A 107 13.96 -21.86 -10.42
C THR A 107 14.25 -23.27 -9.91
N LYS A 108 13.45 -23.76 -8.96
CA LYS A 108 13.63 -25.09 -8.37
C LYS A 108 13.30 -26.17 -9.39
N ARG A 109 14.00 -27.31 -9.32
CA ARG A 109 13.77 -28.43 -10.23
C ARG A 109 12.32 -28.92 -10.13
N ASN A 110 11.68 -29.11 -11.28
CA ASN A 110 10.25 -29.50 -11.41
C ASN A 110 9.26 -28.49 -10.81
N ALA A 111 9.69 -27.25 -10.53
CA ALA A 111 8.80 -26.18 -10.14
C ALA A 111 8.22 -25.46 -11.37
N VAL A 112 6.99 -24.96 -11.22
CA VAL A 112 6.29 -24.17 -12.23
C VAL A 112 5.60 -22.98 -11.61
N VAL A 113 5.34 -21.97 -12.43
CA VAL A 113 4.49 -20.83 -12.07
C VAL A 113 3.04 -21.31 -12.00
N ILE A 114 2.42 -21.18 -10.84
CA ILE A 114 0.99 -21.45 -10.62
C ILE A 114 0.19 -20.16 -10.78
N SER A 115 0.70 -19.06 -10.23
CA SER A 115 0.14 -17.72 -10.41
C SER A 115 1.27 -16.78 -10.84
N PRO A 116 1.10 -16.02 -11.94
CA PRO A 116 2.11 -15.08 -12.38
C PRO A 116 2.22 -13.90 -11.41
N CYS A 117 3.39 -13.25 -11.44
CA CYS A 117 3.63 -11.96 -10.80
C CYS A 117 2.71 -10.88 -11.38
N THR A 118 2.16 -10.05 -10.50
CA THR A 118 1.48 -8.79 -10.85
C THR A 118 2.04 -7.68 -9.95
N PRO A 119 1.78 -6.39 -10.23
CA PRO A 119 2.18 -5.33 -9.31
C PRO A 119 1.64 -5.56 -7.88
N GLN A 120 0.46 -6.16 -7.74
CA GLN A 120 -0.14 -6.44 -6.44
C GLN A 120 0.35 -7.75 -5.82
N ASN A 121 0.76 -8.74 -6.61
CA ASN A 121 0.95 -10.11 -6.11
C ASN A 121 2.31 -10.68 -6.55
N ASN A 122 2.98 -11.37 -5.63
CA ASN A 122 4.16 -12.15 -5.97
C ASN A 122 3.82 -13.29 -6.93
N THR A 123 4.82 -13.79 -7.66
CA THR A 123 4.75 -15.11 -8.29
C THR A 123 4.46 -16.18 -7.24
N VAL A 124 3.55 -17.10 -7.53
CA VAL A 124 3.32 -18.30 -6.72
C VAL A 124 3.91 -19.49 -7.44
N CYS A 125 4.93 -20.11 -6.84
CA CYS A 125 5.56 -21.32 -7.37
C CYS A 125 4.89 -22.58 -6.82
N GLY A 126 4.74 -23.59 -7.67
CA GLY A 126 4.22 -24.92 -7.34
C GLY A 126 5.08 -26.01 -7.96
N CYS A 127 4.71 -27.26 -7.74
CA CYS A 127 5.35 -28.40 -8.38
C CYS A 127 4.53 -28.86 -9.59
N GLN A 128 5.21 -29.33 -10.63
CA GLN A 128 4.57 -29.94 -11.80
C GLN A 128 3.76 -31.19 -11.40
N PRO A 129 2.77 -31.60 -12.22
CA PRO A 129 2.05 -32.85 -12.00
C PRO A 129 3.01 -34.03 -11.80
N GLY A 130 2.70 -34.91 -10.84
CA GLY A 130 3.59 -36.01 -10.46
C GLY A 130 4.57 -35.69 -9.33
N TYR A 131 4.63 -34.43 -8.88
CA TYR A 131 5.50 -33.98 -7.80
C TYR A 131 4.72 -33.29 -6.66
N ARG A 132 5.28 -33.35 -5.45
CA ARG A 132 4.78 -32.64 -4.26
C ARG A 132 5.85 -31.73 -3.67
N LYS A 133 5.43 -30.65 -3.02
CA LYS A 133 6.33 -29.80 -2.22
C LYS A 133 6.77 -30.54 -0.96
N LYS A 134 8.07 -30.55 -0.70
CA LYS A 134 8.65 -30.87 0.61
C LYS A 134 9.34 -29.60 1.11
N PHE A 135 8.87 -29.08 2.24
CA PHE A 135 9.48 -27.95 2.94
C PHE A 135 10.56 -28.46 3.88
N TYR A 136 11.71 -27.80 3.88
CA TYR A 136 12.82 -28.05 4.79
C TYR A 136 12.77 -27.10 5.99
N ASP A 137 12.38 -25.86 5.72
CA ASP A 137 12.17 -24.80 6.69
C ASP A 137 11.10 -23.83 6.15
N SER A 138 10.99 -22.64 6.75
CA SER A 138 10.01 -21.62 6.37
C SER A 138 10.22 -21.01 4.96
N ILE A 139 11.40 -21.20 4.35
CA ILE A 139 11.82 -20.58 3.08
C ILE A 139 12.26 -21.65 2.06
N SER A 140 12.95 -22.68 2.51
CA SER A 140 13.52 -23.75 1.69
C SER A 140 12.52 -24.87 1.45
N TRP A 141 12.44 -25.29 0.18
CA TRP A 141 11.54 -26.36 -0.27
C TRP A 141 12.01 -26.92 -1.61
N GLU A 142 11.53 -28.09 -1.99
CA GLU A 142 11.76 -28.68 -3.32
C GLU A 142 10.57 -29.51 -3.80
N CYS A 143 10.61 -29.93 -5.07
CA CYS A 143 9.63 -30.83 -5.66
C CYS A 143 10.14 -32.26 -5.68
N LEU A 144 9.49 -33.14 -4.91
CA LEU A 144 9.77 -34.56 -4.90
C LEU A 144 8.68 -35.35 -5.63
N PRO A 145 9.04 -36.40 -6.39
CA PRO A 145 8.03 -37.23 -7.05
C PRO A 145 7.11 -37.86 -6.01
N PHE A 146 5.84 -38.08 -6.37
CA PHE A 146 4.97 -38.92 -5.57
C PHE A 146 5.56 -40.33 -5.48
N LYS A 147 5.53 -40.92 -4.28
CA LYS A 147 5.86 -42.34 -4.13
C LYS A 147 4.80 -43.12 -4.89
N LYS A 148 5.18 -43.77 -5.98
CA LYS A 148 4.34 -44.82 -6.57
C LYS A 148 4.46 -46.01 -5.62
N THR A 149 3.42 -46.31 -4.85
CA THR A 149 3.32 -47.62 -4.23
C THR A 149 3.26 -48.61 -5.39
N LEU A 150 4.27 -49.46 -5.55
CA LEU A 150 4.13 -50.61 -6.44
C LEU A 150 2.98 -51.43 -5.86
N SER A 151 1.81 -51.38 -6.49
CA SER A 151 0.81 -52.42 -6.33
C SER A 151 1.44 -53.69 -6.90
N ILE A 152 2.03 -54.49 -6.02
CA ILE A 152 2.42 -55.86 -6.38
C ILE A 152 1.09 -56.59 -6.59
N LEU A 153 0.73 -56.81 -7.85
CA LEU A 153 -0.30 -57.75 -8.27
C LEU A 153 0.24 -59.17 -8.09
#